data_AF-Q1AVY3-F1
#
_entry.id   AF-Q1AVY3-F1
#
_cell.length_a   1.000
_cell.length_b   1.000
_cell.length_c   1.000
_cell.angle_alpha   90.00
_cell.angle_beta   90.00
_cell.angle_gamma   90.00
#
_symmetry.space_group_name_H-M   'P 1'
#
loop_
_entity.id
_entity.type
_entity.pdbx_description
1 polymer ?
#
loop_
_entity_poly.entity_id
_entity_poly.type
_entity_poly.pdbx_seq_one_letter_code
_entity_poly.pdbx_strand_id
1 'polypeptide(L)'
;MAIRPIDVRRKEFKSVFRGYDANQVDDFLDAVADEFERAYTENQRMREEISGLRERLQQFEELEESIRAALVHAEQAANDLRESARREAENLRESARREAELTIREAKTRSHQMLADSSGRVERVQESYEALQEAKRKFANDFRHLLKTYMEMLDSLEISTAREIESSLRERLDTESVAVAREAARSEQEAPAEGAGVAAEETQKIEPEQLPASPEAPEAEEPEVEPSSSAGGEDEARAAAEQAAEEAPERGPLAEETSEQEFFERQPAPEERREDNRIFRASRFLRRRG
;
A
#
# COMPACT_ATOMS: atom_id res chain seq x y z
N MET A 1 -14.45 -90.05 28.96
CA MET A 1 -15.70 -90.80 28.72
C MET A 1 -16.80 -90.06 29.45
N ALA A 2 -17.70 -89.38 28.73
CA ALA A 2 -18.74 -88.56 29.36
C ALA A 2 -20.02 -89.38 29.45
N ILE A 3 -20.35 -89.81 30.67
CA ILE A 3 -21.65 -90.41 30.97
C ILE A 3 -22.66 -89.26 30.91
N ARG A 4 -23.76 -89.42 30.18
CA ARG A 4 -24.87 -88.45 30.16
C ARG A 4 -25.91 -88.82 31.22
N PRO A 5 -26.75 -87.88 31.66
CA PRO A 5 -27.84 -88.17 32.60
C PRO A 5 -28.72 -89.36 32.18
N ILE A 6 -29.01 -89.46 30.88
CA ILE A 6 -29.77 -90.59 30.31
C ILE A 6 -29.04 -91.95 30.38
N ASP A 7 -27.71 -91.93 30.41
CA ASP A 7 -26.89 -93.13 30.52
C ASP A 7 -26.87 -93.66 31.97
N VAL A 8 -27.14 -92.80 32.97
CA VAL A 8 -27.32 -93.18 34.38
C VAL A 8 -28.67 -93.85 34.58
N ARG A 9 -29.75 -93.28 34.04
CA ARG A 9 -31.12 -93.86 34.13
C ARG A 9 -31.27 -95.20 33.43
N ARG A 10 -30.50 -95.44 32.35
CA ARG A 10 -30.54 -96.70 31.58
C ARG A 10 -29.51 -97.72 32.07
N LYS A 11 -28.86 -97.49 33.22
CA LYS A 11 -27.78 -98.35 33.68
C LYS A 11 -28.32 -99.61 34.33
N GLU A 12 -28.17 -100.74 33.65
CA GLU A 12 -28.50 -102.04 34.22
C GLU A 12 -27.29 -102.66 34.96
N PHE A 13 -27.55 -103.22 36.14
CA PHE A 13 -26.58 -103.96 36.94
C PHE A 13 -26.87 -105.47 36.95
N LYS A 14 -25.82 -106.29 37.03
CA LYS A 14 -25.97 -107.74 37.20
C LYS A 14 -26.38 -108.05 38.64
N SER A 15 -27.41 -108.88 38.82
CA SER A 15 -27.82 -109.36 40.14
C SER A 15 -26.92 -110.48 40.63
N VAL A 16 -26.47 -110.40 41.89
CA VAL A 16 -25.55 -111.37 42.53
C VAL A 16 -26.10 -111.72 43.92
N PHE A 17 -25.93 -112.97 44.37
CA PHE A 17 -26.40 -113.41 45.69
C PHE A 17 -25.74 -112.59 46.80
N ARG A 18 -26.54 -111.90 47.64
CA ARG A 18 -26.17 -110.86 48.63
C ARG A 18 -25.75 -109.48 48.08
N GLY A 19 -26.34 -109.02 46.98
CA GLY A 19 -26.20 -107.65 46.48
C GLY A 19 -27.04 -106.60 47.23
N TYR A 20 -26.91 -105.33 46.81
CA TYR A 20 -27.78 -104.23 47.24
C TYR A 20 -29.24 -104.44 46.79
N ASP A 21 -30.19 -103.83 47.51
CA ASP A 21 -31.61 -103.84 47.15
C ASP A 21 -31.83 -103.04 45.85
N ALA A 22 -32.36 -103.70 44.82
CA ALA A 22 -32.55 -103.11 43.49
C ALA A 22 -33.45 -101.86 43.54
N ASN A 23 -34.52 -101.87 44.35
CA ASN A 23 -35.46 -100.73 44.40
C ASN A 23 -34.80 -99.49 45.02
N GLN A 24 -34.01 -99.67 46.09
CA GLN A 24 -33.30 -98.55 46.73
C GLN A 24 -32.17 -98.00 45.84
N VAL A 25 -31.53 -98.86 45.05
CA VAL A 25 -30.53 -98.45 44.08
C VAL A 25 -31.18 -97.67 42.94
N ASP A 26 -32.32 -98.12 42.43
CA ASP A 26 -33.07 -97.44 41.37
C ASP A 26 -33.57 -96.04 41.83
N ASP A 27 -34.17 -95.95 43.02
CA ASP A 27 -34.61 -94.67 43.61
C ASP A 27 -33.43 -93.68 43.77
N PHE A 28 -32.25 -94.18 44.16
CA PHE A 28 -31.04 -93.37 44.27
C PHE A 28 -30.50 -92.97 42.89
N LEU A 29 -30.51 -93.87 41.91
CA LEU A 29 -30.08 -93.56 40.54
C LEU A 29 -30.98 -92.51 39.88
N ASP A 30 -32.28 -92.52 40.14
CA ASP A 30 -33.21 -91.49 39.66
C ASP A 30 -32.88 -90.12 40.26
N ALA A 31 -32.67 -90.05 41.58
CA ALA A 31 -32.26 -88.81 42.24
C ALA A 31 -30.89 -88.30 41.74
N VAL A 32 -29.93 -89.20 41.53
CA VAL A 32 -28.61 -88.86 40.97
C VAL A 32 -28.74 -88.40 39.52
N ALA A 33 -29.59 -89.04 38.72
CA ALA A 33 -29.81 -88.66 37.34
C ALA A 33 -30.43 -87.26 37.22
N ASP A 34 -31.41 -86.93 38.08
CA ASP A 34 -32.05 -85.61 38.11
C ASP A 34 -31.06 -84.50 38.47
N GLU A 35 -30.27 -84.69 39.52
CA GLU A 35 -29.28 -83.71 39.94
C GLU A 35 -28.14 -83.58 38.91
N PHE A 36 -27.75 -84.70 38.28
CA PHE A 36 -26.77 -84.69 37.21
C PHE A 36 -27.30 -83.99 35.95
N GLU A 37 -28.59 -84.12 35.61
CA GLU A 37 -29.21 -83.41 34.50
C GLU A 37 -29.26 -81.90 34.74
N ARG A 38 -29.60 -81.48 35.97
CA ARG A 38 -29.53 -80.06 36.38
C ARG A 38 -28.12 -79.51 36.23
N ALA A 39 -27.13 -80.16 36.84
CA ALA A 39 -25.74 -79.73 36.77
C ALA A 39 -25.21 -79.73 35.33
N TYR A 40 -25.60 -80.71 34.52
CA TYR A 40 -25.21 -80.78 33.10
C TYR A 40 -25.78 -79.62 32.29
N THR A 41 -27.07 -79.31 32.46
CA THR A 41 -27.74 -78.21 31.76
C THR A 41 -27.18 -76.87 32.17
N GLU A 42 -26.95 -76.66 33.47
CA GLU A 42 -26.34 -75.43 33.99
C GLU A 42 -24.91 -75.26 33.47
N ASN A 43 -24.12 -76.34 33.43
CA ASN A 43 -22.77 -76.30 32.89
C ASN A 43 -22.74 -75.92 31.40
N GLN A 44 -23.69 -76.41 30.60
CA GLN A 44 -23.82 -76.02 29.20
C GLN A 44 -24.21 -74.55 29.05
N ARG A 45 -25.19 -74.08 29.83
CA ARG A 45 -25.57 -72.66 29.87
C ARG A 45 -24.38 -71.76 30.22
N MET A 46 -23.61 -72.11 31.24
CA MET A 46 -22.42 -71.35 31.63
C MET A 46 -21.35 -71.37 30.54
N ARG A 47 -21.15 -72.50 29.84
CA ARG A 47 -20.19 -72.59 28.74
C ARG A 47 -20.57 -71.70 27.57
N GLU A 48 -21.86 -71.69 27.20
CA GLU A 48 -22.39 -70.80 26.16
C GLU A 48 -22.25 -69.31 26.54
N GLU A 49 -22.51 -68.99 27.81
CA GLU A 49 -22.32 -67.62 28.33
C GLU A 49 -20.84 -67.22 28.29
N ILE A 50 -19.93 -68.11 28.70
CA ILE A 50 -18.48 -67.89 28.63
C ILE A 50 -18.02 -67.73 27.17
N SER A 51 -18.52 -68.52 26.22
CA SER A 51 -18.15 -68.34 24.81
C SER A 51 -18.62 -67.00 24.28
N GLY A 52 -19.87 -66.61 24.58
CA GLY A 52 -20.40 -65.31 24.15
C GLY A 52 -19.66 -64.12 24.78
N LEU A 53 -19.26 -64.22 26.05
CA LEU A 53 -18.44 -63.20 26.70
C LEU A 53 -17.03 -63.10 26.11
N ARG A 54 -16.42 -64.24 25.74
CA ARG A 54 -15.10 -64.26 25.08
C ARG A 54 -15.14 -63.62 23.70
N GLU A 55 -16.17 -63.91 22.90
CA GLU A 55 -16.34 -63.29 21.59
C GLU A 55 -16.50 -61.77 21.70
N ARG A 56 -17.29 -61.28 22.65
CA ARG A 56 -17.42 -59.83 22.91
C ARG A 56 -16.10 -59.20 23.36
N LEU A 57 -15.36 -59.89 24.22
CA LEU A 57 -14.07 -59.42 24.69
C LEU A 57 -13.07 -59.28 23.53
N GLN A 58 -13.04 -60.27 22.64
CA GLN A 58 -12.23 -60.20 21.42
C GLN A 58 -12.62 -59.02 20.53
N GLN A 59 -13.93 -58.77 20.33
CA GLN A 59 -14.40 -57.59 19.59
C GLN A 59 -13.96 -56.27 20.24
N PHE A 60 -13.96 -56.19 21.57
CA PHE A 60 -13.48 -55.00 22.27
C PHE A 60 -11.96 -54.82 22.14
N GLU A 61 -11.18 -55.91 22.17
CA GLU A 61 -9.73 -55.85 21.95
C GLU A 61 -9.42 -55.37 20.53
N GLU A 62 -10.11 -55.88 19.51
CA GLU A 62 -9.96 -55.44 18.11
C GLU A 62 -10.37 -53.96 17.95
N LEU A 63 -11.46 -53.54 18.60
CA LEU A 63 -11.87 -52.14 18.59
C LEU A 63 -10.83 -51.24 19.27
N GLU A 64 -10.29 -51.65 20.42
CA GLU A 64 -9.26 -50.91 21.13
C GLU A 64 -7.98 -50.77 20.28
N GLU A 65 -7.56 -51.82 19.59
CA GLU A 65 -6.43 -51.78 18.66
C GLU A 65 -6.69 -50.80 17.51
N SER A 66 -7.89 -50.83 16.93
CA SER A 66 -8.27 -49.91 15.86
C SER A 66 -8.28 -48.44 16.31
N ILE A 67 -8.74 -48.16 17.54
CA ILE A 67 -8.75 -46.81 18.11
C ILE A 67 -7.33 -46.33 18.40
N ARG A 68 -6.47 -47.21 18.95
CA ARG A 68 -5.05 -46.90 19.16
C ARG A 68 -4.36 -46.59 17.84
N ALA A 69 -4.59 -47.40 16.80
CA ALA A 69 -4.04 -47.14 15.47
C ALA A 69 -4.54 -45.81 14.91
N ALA A 70 -5.84 -45.53 15.00
CA ALA A 70 -6.42 -44.27 14.56
C ALA A 70 -5.84 -43.06 15.30
N LEU A 71 -5.59 -43.17 16.62
CA LEU A 71 -4.99 -42.10 17.41
C LEU A 71 -3.54 -41.83 17.00
N VAL A 72 -2.74 -42.88 16.77
CA VAL A 72 -1.36 -42.75 16.29
C VAL A 72 -1.35 -42.11 14.90
N HIS A 73 -2.25 -42.53 14.00
CA HIS A 73 -2.37 -41.91 12.68
C HIS A 73 -2.80 -40.44 12.76
N ALA A 74 -3.73 -40.10 13.63
CA ALA A 74 -4.15 -38.71 13.84
C ALA A 74 -2.99 -37.85 14.38
N GLU A 75 -2.18 -38.39 15.30
CA GLU A 75 -1.00 -37.70 15.81
C GLU A 75 0.06 -37.49 14.72
N GLN A 76 0.34 -38.53 13.92
CA GLN A 76 1.24 -38.43 12.77
C GLN A 76 0.76 -37.39 11.77
N ALA A 77 -0.51 -37.44 11.36
CA ALA A 77 -1.09 -36.46 10.44
C ALA A 77 -1.04 -35.02 11.00
N ALA A 78 -1.29 -34.85 12.30
CA ALA A 78 -1.17 -33.55 12.95
C ALA A 78 0.28 -33.04 12.98
N ASN A 79 1.26 -33.92 13.17
CA ASN A 79 2.67 -33.56 13.14
C ASN A 79 3.14 -33.23 11.72
N ASP A 80 2.73 -34.01 10.72
CA ASP A 80 3.03 -33.76 9.31
C ASP A 80 2.44 -32.41 8.86
N LEU A 81 1.19 -32.11 9.25
CA LEU A 81 0.55 -30.82 8.98
C LEU A 81 1.28 -29.65 9.66
N ARG A 82 1.75 -29.83 10.89
CA ARG A 82 2.55 -28.80 11.59
C ARG A 82 3.88 -28.58 10.89
N GLU A 83 4.52 -29.64 10.40
CA GLU A 83 5.79 -29.54 9.71
C GLU A 83 5.63 -28.88 8.33
N SER A 84 4.61 -29.26 7.55
CA SER A 84 4.32 -28.62 6.26
C SER A 84 4.00 -27.14 6.44
N ALA A 85 3.13 -26.78 7.38
CA ALA A 85 2.79 -25.39 7.67
C ALA A 85 4.01 -24.56 8.12
N ARG A 86 4.94 -25.15 8.88
CA ARG A 86 6.20 -24.49 9.25
C ARG A 86 7.09 -24.24 8.04
N ARG A 87 7.29 -25.26 7.19
CA ARG A 87 8.09 -25.13 5.97
C ARG A 87 7.51 -24.09 5.01
N GLU A 88 6.19 -24.10 4.83
CA GLU A 88 5.49 -23.10 4.02
C GLU A 88 5.64 -21.68 4.58
N ALA A 89 5.49 -21.51 5.90
CA ALA A 89 5.69 -20.22 6.56
C ALA A 89 7.14 -19.71 6.43
N GLU A 90 8.13 -20.60 6.50
CA GLU A 90 9.54 -20.26 6.27
C GLU A 90 9.79 -19.84 4.83
N ASN A 91 9.28 -20.60 3.86
CA ASN A 91 9.38 -20.26 2.43
C ASN A 91 8.69 -18.91 2.11
N LEU A 92 7.53 -18.65 2.72
CA LEU A 92 6.82 -17.38 2.56
C LEU A 92 7.62 -16.22 3.16
N ARG A 93 8.22 -16.40 4.35
CA ARG A 93 9.08 -15.37 4.95
C ARG A 93 10.32 -15.11 4.11
N GLU A 94 10.93 -16.15 3.55
CA GLU A 94 12.12 -15.99 2.73
C GLU A 94 11.81 -15.30 1.40
N SER A 95 10.73 -15.69 0.72
CA SER A 95 10.28 -15.02 -0.51
C SER A 95 9.92 -13.56 -0.26
N ALA A 96 9.15 -13.25 0.79
CA ALA A 96 8.82 -11.88 1.16
C ALA A 96 10.05 -11.03 1.49
N ARG A 97 11.06 -11.61 2.15
CA ARG A 97 12.35 -10.92 2.40
C ARG A 97 13.08 -10.61 1.10
N ARG A 98 13.19 -11.59 0.19
CA ARG A 98 13.84 -11.39 -1.12
C ARG A 98 13.11 -10.31 -1.94
N GLU A 99 11.78 -10.33 -1.97
CA GLU A 99 10.98 -9.34 -2.67
C GLU A 99 11.13 -7.93 -2.07
N ALA A 100 11.15 -7.82 -0.74
CA ALA A 100 11.42 -6.56 -0.06
C ALA A 100 12.82 -6.03 -0.38
N GLU A 101 13.85 -6.88 -0.39
CA GLU A 101 15.22 -6.50 -0.75
C GLU A 101 15.33 -6.03 -2.21
N LEU A 102 14.65 -6.71 -3.14
CA LEU A 102 14.57 -6.31 -4.54
C LEU A 102 13.90 -4.94 -4.68
N THR A 103 12.75 -4.76 -4.02
CA THR A 103 12.01 -3.48 -4.02
C THR A 103 12.87 -2.34 -3.49
N ILE A 104 13.59 -2.55 -2.38
CA ILE A 104 14.50 -1.55 -1.81
C ILE A 104 15.64 -1.24 -2.77
N ARG A 105 16.21 -2.26 -3.42
CA ARG A 105 17.30 -2.07 -4.39
C ARG A 105 16.83 -1.26 -5.59
N GLU A 106 15.67 -1.60 -6.16
CA GLU A 106 15.07 -0.87 -7.27
C GLU A 106 14.76 0.58 -6.90
N ALA A 107 14.16 0.82 -5.73
CA ALA A 107 13.86 2.15 -5.24
C ALA A 107 15.15 2.98 -5.07
N LYS A 108 16.23 2.39 -4.55
CA LYS A 108 17.54 3.05 -4.44
C LYS A 108 18.11 3.39 -5.82
N THR A 109 18.10 2.45 -6.76
CA THR A 109 18.60 2.69 -8.12
C THR A 109 17.81 3.81 -8.81
N ARG A 110 16.47 3.79 -8.74
CA ARG A 110 15.62 4.85 -9.29
C ARG A 110 15.89 6.20 -8.63
N SER A 111 16.07 6.22 -7.30
CA SER A 111 16.43 7.44 -6.57
C SER A 111 17.77 8.01 -7.03
N HIS A 112 18.80 7.17 -7.19
CA HIS A 112 20.10 7.60 -7.72
C HIS A 112 20.01 8.14 -9.15
N GLN A 113 19.21 7.50 -10.02
CA GLN A 113 18.95 7.99 -11.38
C GLN A 113 18.27 9.36 -11.34
N MET A 114 17.22 9.53 -10.54
CA MET A 114 16.54 10.81 -10.39
C MET A 114 17.46 11.94 -9.89
N LEU A 115 18.35 11.63 -8.93
CA LEU A 115 19.34 12.58 -8.44
C LEU A 115 20.36 12.96 -9.52
N ALA A 116 20.85 11.99 -10.30
CA ALA A 116 21.76 12.25 -11.41
C ALA A 116 21.10 13.11 -12.49
N ASP A 117 19.87 12.78 -12.87
CA ASP A 117 19.09 13.55 -13.86
C ASP A 117 18.83 14.97 -13.37
N SER A 118 18.48 15.14 -12.09
CA SER A 118 18.28 16.46 -11.47
C SER A 118 19.57 17.28 -11.45
N SER A 119 20.71 16.68 -11.09
CA SER A 119 22.02 17.35 -11.12
C SER A 119 22.35 17.83 -12.53
N GLY A 120 22.19 16.96 -13.53
CA GLY A 120 22.42 17.32 -14.93
C GLY A 120 21.46 18.39 -15.44
N ARG A 121 20.23 18.50 -14.91
CA ARG A 121 19.32 19.61 -15.22
C ARG A 121 19.81 20.92 -14.60
N VAL A 122 20.27 20.90 -13.36
CA VAL A 122 20.82 22.08 -12.68
C VAL A 122 22.05 22.60 -13.43
N GLU A 123 22.97 21.72 -13.83
CA GLU A 123 24.15 22.07 -14.63
C GLU A 123 23.77 22.74 -15.94
N ARG A 124 22.83 22.16 -16.72
CA ARG A 124 22.35 22.78 -17.97
C ARG A 124 21.71 24.15 -17.75
N VAL A 125 20.94 24.32 -16.68
CA VAL A 125 20.34 25.63 -16.35
C VAL A 125 21.43 26.63 -16.03
N GLN A 126 22.45 26.24 -15.25
CA GLN A 126 23.58 27.10 -14.92
C GLN A 126 24.37 27.52 -16.17
N GLU A 127 24.68 26.58 -17.06
CA GLU A 127 25.33 26.86 -18.34
C GLU A 127 24.51 27.83 -19.20
N SER A 128 23.20 27.60 -19.31
CA SER A 128 22.29 28.48 -20.06
C SER A 128 22.22 29.88 -19.47
N TYR A 129 22.26 29.99 -18.13
CA TYR A 129 22.24 31.26 -17.42
C TYR A 129 23.54 32.05 -17.66
N GLU A 130 24.69 31.38 -17.62
CA GLU A 130 25.98 31.99 -17.92
C GLU A 130 26.05 32.47 -19.37
N ALA A 131 25.61 31.64 -20.32
CA ALA A 131 25.52 32.02 -21.73
C ALA A 131 24.60 33.24 -21.95
N LEU A 132 23.46 33.30 -21.25
CA LEU A 132 22.55 34.44 -21.32
C LEU A 132 23.17 35.72 -20.73
N GLN A 133 23.90 35.61 -19.63
CA GLN A 133 24.63 36.74 -19.03
C GLN A 133 25.72 37.27 -19.96
N GLU A 134 26.46 36.38 -20.63
CA GLU A 134 27.44 36.78 -21.65
C GLU A 134 26.77 37.46 -22.84
N ALA A 135 25.68 36.89 -23.37
CA ALA A 135 24.91 37.49 -24.46
C ALA A 135 24.39 38.88 -24.07
N LYS A 136 23.87 39.05 -22.85
CA LYS A 136 23.46 40.34 -22.31
C LYS A 136 24.61 41.34 -22.25
N ARG A 137 25.79 40.93 -21.77
CA ARG A 137 26.99 41.80 -21.71
C ARG A 137 27.45 42.22 -23.10
N LYS A 138 27.50 41.28 -24.05
CA LYS A 138 27.83 41.56 -25.46
C LYS A 138 26.87 42.57 -26.05
N PHE A 139 25.56 42.31 -25.96
CA PHE A 139 24.52 43.23 -26.43
C PHE A 139 24.65 44.63 -25.81
N ALA A 140 24.87 44.73 -24.50
CA ALA A 140 25.03 46.03 -23.84
C ALA A 140 26.28 46.79 -24.33
N ASN A 141 27.38 46.08 -24.62
CA ASN A 141 28.58 46.70 -25.19
C ASN A 141 28.37 47.13 -26.64
N ASP A 142 27.76 46.27 -27.46
CA ASP A 142 27.42 46.57 -28.86
C ASP A 142 26.48 47.78 -28.94
N PHE A 143 25.48 47.83 -28.07
CA PHE A 143 24.55 48.96 -27.97
C PHE A 143 25.23 50.26 -27.54
N ARG A 144 26.12 50.21 -26.54
CA ARG A 144 26.94 51.39 -26.16
C ARG A 144 27.83 51.84 -27.31
N HIS A 145 28.44 50.92 -28.04
CA HIS A 145 29.27 51.24 -29.18
C HIS A 145 28.45 51.92 -30.27
N LEU A 146 27.28 51.37 -30.60
CA LEU A 146 26.35 51.96 -31.57
C LEU A 146 25.93 53.38 -31.17
N LEU A 147 25.54 53.60 -29.92
CA LEU A 147 25.21 54.95 -29.43
C LEU A 147 26.40 55.90 -29.52
N LYS A 148 27.61 55.43 -29.19
CA LYS A 148 28.82 56.25 -29.30
C LYS A 148 29.09 56.63 -30.76
N THR A 149 28.94 55.70 -31.70
CA THR A 149 29.07 55.98 -33.14
C THR A 149 28.03 56.99 -33.61
N TYR A 150 26.77 56.90 -33.14
CA TYR A 150 25.74 57.90 -33.44
C TYR A 150 26.10 59.29 -32.87
N MET A 151 26.62 59.36 -31.65
CA MET A 151 27.10 60.62 -31.06
C MET A 151 28.28 61.20 -31.85
N GLU A 152 29.26 60.39 -32.21
CA GLU A 152 30.41 60.83 -33.03
C GLU A 152 29.95 61.34 -34.41
N MET A 153 28.92 60.73 -35.01
CA MET A 153 28.32 61.24 -36.24
C MET A 153 27.63 62.60 -36.03
N LEU A 154 26.86 62.77 -34.95
CA LEU A 154 26.22 64.05 -34.63
C LEU A 154 27.24 65.16 -34.37
N ASP A 155 28.27 64.89 -33.58
CA ASP A 155 29.38 65.85 -33.34
C ASP A 155 30.07 66.23 -34.66
N SER A 156 30.26 65.26 -35.57
CA SER A 156 30.85 65.55 -36.89
C SER A 156 29.95 66.40 -37.78
N LEU A 157 28.63 66.24 -37.68
CA LEU A 157 27.63 67.07 -38.38
C LEU A 157 27.66 68.51 -37.86
N GLU A 158 27.71 68.71 -36.54
CA GLU A 158 27.86 70.05 -35.94
C GLU A 158 29.18 70.73 -36.34
N ILE A 159 30.29 69.98 -36.39
CA ILE A 159 31.58 70.53 -36.83
C ILE A 159 31.58 70.86 -38.32
N SER A 160 30.95 70.01 -39.16
CA SER A 160 30.85 70.26 -40.60
C SER A 160 30.02 71.50 -40.91
N THR A 161 28.87 71.65 -40.27
CA THR A 161 28.00 72.83 -40.41
C THR A 161 28.66 74.09 -39.84
N ALA A 162 29.33 74.01 -38.69
CA ALA A 162 30.09 75.14 -38.14
C ALA A 162 31.26 75.56 -39.06
N ARG A 163 31.98 74.61 -39.66
CA ARG A 163 33.06 74.90 -40.63
C ARG A 163 32.53 75.47 -41.94
N GLU A 164 31.42 74.96 -42.45
CA GLU A 164 30.75 75.47 -43.64
C GLU A 164 30.26 76.90 -43.39
N ILE A 165 29.63 77.15 -42.24
CA ILE A 165 29.22 78.48 -41.80
C ILE A 165 30.43 79.41 -41.66
N GLU A 166 31.52 79.00 -41.00
CA GLU A 166 32.77 79.78 -40.92
C GLU A 166 33.37 80.08 -42.29
N SER A 167 33.36 79.11 -43.21
CA SER A 167 33.91 79.30 -44.57
C SER A 167 33.08 80.31 -45.37
N SER A 168 31.75 80.24 -45.27
CA SER A 168 30.84 81.19 -45.92
C SER A 168 30.93 82.59 -45.28
N LEU A 169 31.14 82.68 -43.97
CA LEU A 169 31.40 83.94 -43.27
C LEU A 169 32.74 84.55 -43.68
N ARG A 170 33.80 83.74 -43.82
CA ARG A 170 35.09 84.20 -44.34
C ARG A 170 34.97 84.69 -45.78
N GLU A 171 34.31 83.95 -46.65
CA GLU A 171 34.08 84.36 -48.04
C GLU A 171 33.29 85.66 -48.11
N ARG A 172 32.24 85.82 -47.27
CA ARG A 172 31.50 87.08 -47.19
C ARG A 172 32.35 88.23 -46.65
N LEU A 173 33.16 88.03 -45.63
CA LEU A 173 34.08 89.03 -45.09
C LEU A 173 35.19 89.41 -46.10
N ASP A 174 35.65 88.47 -46.92
CA ASP A 174 36.58 88.73 -48.02
C ASP A 174 35.89 89.55 -49.13
N THR A 175 34.62 89.27 -49.45
CA THR A 175 33.86 90.09 -50.40
C THR A 175 33.51 91.48 -49.85
N GLU A 176 33.23 91.60 -48.55
CA GLU A 176 32.95 92.88 -47.91
C GLU A 176 34.23 93.72 -47.76
N SER A 177 35.38 93.13 -47.42
CA SER A 177 36.65 93.87 -47.40
C SER A 177 37.07 94.34 -48.81
N VAL A 178 36.78 93.56 -49.86
CA VAL A 178 36.95 93.98 -51.27
C VAL A 178 35.91 95.03 -51.69
N ALA A 179 34.68 94.95 -51.19
CA ALA A 179 33.62 95.92 -51.46
C ALA A 179 33.89 97.26 -50.75
N VAL A 180 34.27 97.25 -49.47
CA VAL A 180 34.67 98.43 -48.68
C VAL A 180 35.92 99.07 -49.28
N ALA A 181 36.88 98.30 -49.78
CA ALA A 181 38.03 98.83 -50.53
C ALA A 181 37.64 99.45 -51.90
N ARG A 182 36.59 98.93 -52.57
CA ARG A 182 36.04 99.51 -53.81
C ARG A 182 35.13 100.70 -53.58
N GLU A 183 34.44 100.74 -52.44
CA GLU A 183 33.51 101.81 -52.04
C GLU A 183 34.27 103.02 -51.47
N ALA A 184 35.38 102.79 -50.75
CA ALA A 184 36.33 103.84 -50.36
C ALA A 184 37.02 104.54 -51.54
N ALA A 185 36.98 103.97 -52.75
CA ALA A 185 37.46 104.59 -53.99
C ALA A 185 36.36 105.34 -54.77
N ARG A 186 35.10 105.28 -54.32
CA ARG A 186 33.94 105.75 -55.11
C ARG A 186 33.04 106.78 -54.42
N SER A 187 33.29 107.11 -53.16
CA SER A 187 32.51 108.09 -52.41
C SER A 187 33.36 109.31 -52.00
N GLU A 188 33.71 110.15 -52.97
CA GLU A 188 34.24 111.51 -52.78
C GLU A 188 33.23 112.60 -53.16
N GLN A 189 31.93 112.28 -53.32
CA GLN A 189 30.92 113.31 -53.58
C GLN A 189 29.55 112.99 -52.96
N GLU A 190 29.35 113.65 -51.81
CA GLU A 190 28.14 114.24 -51.25
C GLU A 190 26.96 113.36 -50.76
N ALA A 191 26.77 113.45 -49.44
CA ALA A 191 25.56 113.19 -48.65
C ALA A 191 24.69 114.49 -48.56
N PRO A 192 23.64 114.63 -47.72
CA PRO A 192 22.98 113.69 -46.81
C PRO A 192 21.42 113.81 -46.72
N ALA A 193 20.87 113.10 -45.70
CA ALA A 193 19.65 113.32 -44.89
C ALA A 193 18.39 112.52 -45.27
N GLU A 194 17.55 112.03 -44.34
CA GLU A 194 17.59 111.42 -42.99
C GLU A 194 16.11 111.29 -42.55
N GLY A 195 15.80 110.34 -41.67
CA GLY A 195 14.53 110.26 -40.91
C GLY A 195 13.61 109.09 -41.32
N ALA A 196 13.69 107.86 -40.81
CA ALA A 196 13.79 107.30 -39.44
C ALA A 196 12.43 107.00 -38.78
N GLY A 197 12.18 105.69 -38.57
CA GLY A 197 11.56 105.12 -37.37
C GLY A 197 10.30 104.27 -37.59
N VAL A 198 10.07 103.13 -36.92
CA VAL A 198 10.85 102.27 -36.01
C VAL A 198 10.06 100.95 -35.81
N ALA A 199 10.78 99.87 -35.47
CA ALA A 199 10.40 98.75 -34.57
C ALA A 199 9.27 97.77 -35.01
N ALA A 200 9.26 96.49 -34.63
CA ALA A 200 10.19 95.49 -34.07
C ALA A 200 9.38 94.16 -33.99
N GLU A 201 10.06 93.00 -34.03
CA GLU A 201 9.71 91.72 -33.34
C GLU A 201 8.31 91.09 -33.58
N GLU A 202 8.05 89.79 -33.54
CA GLU A 202 8.77 88.53 -33.36
C GLU A 202 7.75 87.43 -33.76
N THR A 203 8.26 86.25 -34.12
CA THR A 203 7.64 84.91 -33.98
C THR A 203 6.18 84.67 -34.44
N GLN A 204 6.05 84.12 -35.65
CA GLN A 204 4.87 83.38 -36.08
C GLN A 204 4.80 82.00 -35.41
N LYS A 205 3.61 81.74 -34.86
CA LYS A 205 3.09 80.46 -34.42
C LYS A 205 2.33 79.83 -35.60
N ILE A 206 2.73 78.65 -36.07
CA ILE A 206 1.88 77.77 -36.89
C ILE A 206 2.07 76.33 -36.41
N GLU A 207 0.93 75.67 -36.18
CA GLU A 207 0.70 74.28 -35.76
C GLU A 207 1.27 73.26 -36.78
N PRO A 208 1.33 71.95 -36.44
CA PRO A 208 0.14 71.15 -36.75
C PRO A 208 -0.21 70.02 -35.75
N GLU A 209 -1.51 69.72 -35.76
CA GLU A 209 -2.14 68.39 -35.79
C GLU A 209 -2.00 67.43 -34.60
N GLN A 210 -3.08 67.45 -33.82
CA GLN A 210 -3.96 66.31 -33.49
C GLN A 210 -3.52 64.90 -33.97
N LEU A 211 -3.27 64.04 -32.97
CA LEU A 211 -3.93 62.74 -32.69
C LEU A 211 -4.14 61.73 -33.85
N PRO A 212 -3.90 60.42 -33.62
CA PRO A 212 -4.68 59.73 -32.59
C PRO A 212 -3.97 58.65 -31.74
N ALA A 213 -4.54 58.48 -30.54
CA ALA A 213 -4.52 57.27 -29.74
C ALA A 213 -5.10 56.11 -30.56
N SER A 214 -4.58 54.89 -30.49
CA SER A 214 -4.71 53.87 -29.43
C SER A 214 -4.21 52.54 -30.06
N PRO A 215 -4.29 51.34 -29.44
CA PRO A 215 -4.38 51.00 -28.03
C PRO A 215 -3.48 49.78 -27.63
N GLU A 216 -3.60 49.44 -26.34
CA GLU A 216 -3.74 48.09 -25.77
C GLU A 216 -2.54 47.13 -25.64
N ALA A 217 -2.32 46.80 -24.36
CA ALA A 217 -1.50 45.72 -23.85
C ALA A 217 -2.16 44.35 -24.13
N PRO A 218 -1.36 43.29 -24.32
CA PRO A 218 -1.91 41.95 -24.45
C PRO A 218 -2.23 41.33 -23.08
N GLU A 219 -3.48 40.86 -22.98
CA GLU A 219 -4.00 39.93 -21.99
C GLU A 219 -3.25 38.58 -22.03
N ALA A 220 -3.17 37.96 -20.87
CA ALA A 220 -2.66 36.61 -20.69
C ALA A 220 -3.76 35.59 -21.06
N GLU A 221 -3.42 34.66 -21.96
CA GLU A 221 -4.21 33.45 -22.22
C GLU A 221 -3.96 32.42 -21.10
N GLU A 222 -5.02 32.08 -20.37
CA GLU A 222 -5.14 30.81 -19.64
C GLU A 222 -5.62 29.73 -20.61
N PRO A 223 -5.08 28.50 -20.59
CA PRO A 223 -5.74 27.38 -21.26
C PRO A 223 -6.85 26.79 -20.37
N GLU A 224 -8.04 26.73 -20.97
CA GLU A 224 -9.25 26.05 -20.50
C GLU A 224 -8.99 24.56 -20.21
N VAL A 225 -9.53 24.08 -19.10
CA VAL A 225 -9.62 22.65 -18.76
C VAL A 225 -11.05 22.22 -19.01
N GLU A 226 -11.31 21.48 -20.09
CA GLU A 226 -12.60 20.80 -20.27
C GLU A 226 -12.69 19.55 -19.39
N PRO A 227 -13.83 19.31 -18.69
CA PRO A 227 -14.14 18.01 -18.14
C PRO A 227 -14.91 17.18 -19.18
N SER A 228 -14.22 16.27 -19.85
CA SER A 228 -14.88 15.26 -20.68
C SER A 228 -15.45 14.14 -19.80
N SER A 229 -16.76 14.19 -19.55
CA SER A 229 -17.59 13.05 -19.18
C SER A 229 -18.50 12.66 -20.35
N SER A 230 -18.44 11.38 -20.76
CA SER A 230 -19.49 10.52 -21.39
C SER A 230 -18.77 9.49 -22.27
N ALA A 231 -18.79 8.20 -21.91
CA ALA A 231 -19.84 7.21 -22.16
C ALA A 231 -19.81 6.66 -23.60
N GLY A 232 -19.53 5.36 -23.74
CA GLY A 232 -19.82 4.56 -24.94
C GLY A 232 -18.79 3.45 -25.23
N GLY A 233 -19.27 2.19 -25.29
CA GLY A 233 -18.56 1.01 -25.82
C GLY A 233 -18.21 -0.03 -24.74
N GLU A 234 -19.13 -0.87 -24.24
CA GLU A 234 -19.77 -2.05 -24.85
C GLU A 234 -18.88 -3.32 -24.86
N ASP A 235 -19.43 -4.33 -24.17
CA ASP A 235 -19.40 -5.77 -24.46
C ASP A 235 -18.08 -6.49 -24.73
N GLU A 236 -17.55 -7.13 -23.68
CA GLU A 236 -16.99 -8.50 -23.73
C GLU A 236 -16.64 -9.01 -22.31
N ALA A 237 -17.63 -9.14 -21.42
CA ALA A 237 -17.44 -9.89 -20.15
C ALA A 237 -18.74 -10.37 -19.49
N ARG A 238 -19.87 -10.34 -20.20
CA ARG A 238 -21.20 -10.67 -19.66
C ARG A 238 -21.80 -11.88 -20.38
N ALA A 239 -21.13 -13.02 -20.27
CA ALA A 239 -21.66 -14.31 -20.72
C ALA A 239 -21.19 -15.53 -19.89
N ALA A 240 -20.58 -15.32 -18.71
CA ALA A 240 -20.03 -16.42 -17.89
C ALA A 240 -20.51 -16.45 -16.43
N ALA A 241 -21.55 -15.70 -16.07
CA ALA A 241 -22.07 -15.66 -14.70
C ALA A 241 -23.59 -15.87 -14.61
N GLU A 242 -24.21 -16.45 -15.64
CA GLU A 242 -25.63 -16.81 -15.69
C GLU A 242 -25.84 -18.33 -15.81
N GLN A 243 -25.00 -19.10 -15.11
CA GLN A 243 -25.18 -20.54 -14.88
C GLN A 243 -24.56 -20.93 -13.52
N ALA A 244 -25.07 -20.36 -12.42
CA ALA A 244 -24.74 -20.82 -11.06
C ALA A 244 -25.82 -20.43 -10.03
N ALA A 245 -27.07 -20.34 -10.47
CA ALA A 245 -28.23 -20.14 -9.62
C ALA A 245 -29.21 -21.30 -9.83
N GLU A 246 -28.81 -22.50 -9.43
CA GLU A 246 -29.74 -23.58 -9.14
C GLU A 246 -29.11 -24.50 -8.07
N GLU A 247 -29.90 -24.86 -7.06
CA GLU A 247 -29.58 -25.64 -5.85
C GLU A 247 -28.87 -24.94 -4.68
N ALA A 248 -29.65 -24.23 -3.86
CA ALA A 248 -29.45 -24.20 -2.41
C ALA A 248 -30.82 -24.34 -1.71
N PRO A 249 -30.97 -25.25 -0.72
CA PRO A 249 -32.26 -25.53 -0.09
C PRO A 249 -32.66 -24.43 0.91
N GLU A 250 -33.96 -24.14 0.94
CA GLU A 250 -34.62 -23.19 1.84
C GLU A 250 -34.24 -23.42 3.31
N ARG A 251 -33.71 -22.37 3.97
CA ARG A 251 -33.68 -22.27 5.43
C ARG A 251 -34.81 -21.35 5.88
N GLY A 252 -35.76 -21.91 6.61
CA GLY A 252 -36.86 -21.19 7.24
C GLY A 252 -36.39 -20.19 8.32
N PRO A 253 -37.30 -19.30 8.77
CA PRO A 253 -36.94 -18.14 9.57
C PRO A 253 -36.51 -18.52 10.99
N LEU A 254 -35.37 -17.97 11.41
CA LEU A 254 -34.83 -18.04 12.77
C LEU A 254 -35.76 -17.29 13.73
N ALA A 255 -36.34 -18.03 14.67
CA ALA A 255 -37.01 -17.48 15.84
C ALA A 255 -35.97 -16.92 16.82
N GLU A 256 -36.28 -15.76 17.38
CA GLU A 256 -35.57 -15.11 18.47
C GLU A 256 -35.65 -15.96 19.75
N GLU A 257 -34.52 -16.49 20.21
CA GLU A 257 -34.35 -16.97 21.59
C GLU A 257 -33.20 -16.17 22.24
N THR A 258 -33.57 -15.03 22.81
CA THR A 258 -32.75 -14.32 23.79
C THR A 258 -33.08 -14.85 25.19
N SER A 259 -32.35 -15.84 25.70
CA SER A 259 -32.24 -16.09 27.16
C SER A 259 -31.34 -17.30 27.49
N GLU A 260 -30.02 -17.18 27.34
CA GLU A 260 -29.07 -18.13 27.96
C GLU A 260 -27.83 -17.45 28.58
N GLN A 261 -27.94 -16.19 28.99
CA GLN A 261 -26.86 -15.49 29.73
C GLN A 261 -27.10 -15.30 31.23
N GLU A 262 -28.19 -15.83 31.81
CA GLU A 262 -28.48 -15.71 33.25
C GLU A 262 -28.23 -16.99 34.08
N PHE A 263 -27.66 -18.05 33.51
CA PHE A 263 -27.55 -19.34 34.21
C PHE A 263 -26.21 -19.59 34.95
N PHE A 264 -25.18 -18.75 34.80
CA PHE A 264 -23.87 -18.96 35.45
C PHE A 264 -23.49 -17.96 36.55
N GLU A 265 -24.35 -17.00 36.91
CA GLU A 265 -24.12 -16.08 38.04
C GLU A 265 -25.02 -16.40 39.24
N ARG A 266 -24.78 -17.55 39.88
CA ARG A 266 -25.25 -17.79 41.26
C ARG A 266 -24.41 -18.87 41.95
N GLN A 267 -23.28 -18.47 42.50
CA GLN A 267 -22.72 -19.16 43.66
C GLN A 267 -22.60 -18.15 44.82
N PRO A 268 -23.21 -18.43 45.99
CA PRO A 268 -23.06 -17.60 47.17
C PRO A 268 -21.65 -17.80 47.76
N ALA A 269 -21.02 -16.70 48.16
CA ALA A 269 -19.74 -16.69 48.87
C ALA A 269 -19.87 -17.38 50.25
N PRO A 270 -18.87 -18.15 50.70
CA PRO A 270 -18.80 -18.55 52.10
C PRO A 270 -18.02 -17.48 52.90
N GLU A 271 -18.74 -16.77 53.77
CA GLU A 271 -18.11 -16.05 54.88
C GLU A 271 -17.65 -17.05 55.96
N GLU A 272 -16.59 -16.64 56.67
CA GLU A 272 -16.08 -17.20 57.94
C GLU A 272 -15.23 -18.48 57.90
N ARG A 273 -13.93 -18.30 57.64
CA ARG A 273 -12.87 -18.74 58.58
C ARG A 273 -11.79 -17.68 58.66
N ARG A 274 -12.01 -16.71 59.55
CA ARG A 274 -10.91 -15.94 60.15
C ARG A 274 -10.21 -16.84 61.14
N GLU A 275 -8.90 -16.63 61.27
CA GLU A 275 -7.93 -17.30 62.15
C GLU A 275 -7.06 -18.35 61.43
N ASP A 276 -5.77 -18.26 61.73
CA ASP A 276 -4.65 -19.13 61.30
C ASP A 276 -3.97 -18.88 59.94
N ASN A 277 -3.30 -17.72 59.82
CA ASN A 277 -1.85 -17.68 59.54
C ASN A 277 -1.31 -16.24 59.49
N ARG A 278 -1.26 -15.60 60.66
CA ARG A 278 -0.19 -14.63 60.94
C ARG A 278 1.06 -15.44 61.19
N ILE A 279 1.86 -15.73 60.16
CA ILE A 279 3.28 -16.11 60.27
C ILE A 279 3.82 -16.27 58.83
N PHE A 280 4.96 -15.63 58.55
CA PHE A 280 5.78 -15.73 57.32
C PHE A 280 5.33 -15.04 56.01
N ARG A 281 5.13 -13.71 56.02
CA ARG A 281 5.59 -12.86 54.89
C ARG A 281 6.11 -11.51 55.39
N ALA A 282 7.15 -11.56 56.22
CA ALA A 282 7.99 -10.41 56.56
C ALA A 282 9.46 -10.79 56.34
N SER A 283 9.89 -10.85 55.08
CA SER A 283 11.32 -10.96 54.73
C SER A 283 11.57 -10.92 53.22
N ARG A 284 11.31 -9.78 52.57
CA ARG A 284 12.03 -9.46 51.30
C ARG A 284 12.21 -7.98 50.97
N PHE A 285 12.22 -7.12 51.97
CA PHE A 285 12.72 -5.76 51.82
C PHE A 285 13.79 -5.53 52.88
N LEU A 286 15.06 -5.64 52.46
CA LEU A 286 16.27 -4.98 53.00
C LEU A 286 17.52 -5.73 52.52
N ARG A 287 17.93 -5.49 51.27
CA ARG A 287 19.35 -5.58 50.88
C ARG A 287 19.64 -4.64 49.71
N ARG A 288 19.71 -3.34 50.01
CA ARG A 288 20.44 -2.35 49.22
C ARG A 288 20.84 -1.15 50.08
N ARG A 289 21.78 -1.36 51.00
CA ARG A 289 22.76 -0.36 51.49
C ARG A 289 23.70 -1.05 52.47
N GLY A 290 25.00 -0.98 52.19
CA GLY A 290 26.08 -1.70 52.87
C GLY A 290 26.90 -2.45 51.85
#